data_AF-A0A355URE7-F1
#
_entry.id   AF-A0A355URE7-F1
#
_cell.length_a   1.000
_cell.length_b   1.000
_cell.length_c   1.000
_cell.angle_alpha   90.00
_cell.angle_beta   90.00
_cell.angle_gamma   90.00
#
_symmetry.space_group_name_H-M   'P 1'
#
loop_
_entity.id
_entity.type
_entity.pdbx_description
1 polymer ?
#
loop_
_entity_poly.entity_id
_entity_poly.type
_entity_poly.pdbx_seq_one_letter_code
_entity_poly.pdbx_strand_id
1 'polypeptide(L)'
;MDLTIELREGSGGEWFAKVSELPETVSYGESPLAALAQTQALALHFVAGMVARGELPPEQQISFNPLYLNHSPDPQDHFTDMLPGDVHFIG
;
A
#
# COMPACT_ATOMS: atom_id res chain seq x y z
N MET A 1 -8.47 12.14 -2.08
CA MET A 1 -7.23 11.71 -2.74
C MET A 1 -7.38 10.24 -3.00
N ASP A 2 -7.33 9.87 -4.27
CA ASP A 2 -7.31 8.48 -4.69
C ASP A 2 -5.87 8.13 -5.02
N LEU A 3 -5.31 7.17 -4.28
CA LEU A 3 -3.91 6.79 -4.36
C LEU A 3 -3.82 5.40 -4.99
N THR A 4 -3.20 5.32 -6.16
CA THR A 4 -3.01 4.07 -6.89
C THR A 4 -1.74 3.40 -6.39
N ILE A 5 -1.86 2.17 -5.89
CA ILE A 5 -0.72 1.39 -5.43
C ILE A 5 -0.34 0.41 -6.54
N GLU A 6 0.76 0.68 -7.24
CA GLU A 6 1.32 -0.24 -8.23
C GLU A 6 2.09 -1.34 -7.51
N LEU A 7 1.58 -2.57 -7.57
CA LEU A 7 2.24 -3.77 -7.07
C LEU A 7 2.89 -4.55 -8.21
N ARG A 8 4.10 -5.04 -7.95
CA ARG A 8 4.87 -5.85 -8.89
C ARG A 8 5.64 -6.93 -8.15
N GLU A 9 5.52 -8.17 -8.63
CA GLU A 9 6.41 -9.24 -8.22
C GLU A 9 7.78 -9.08 -8.91
N GLY A 10 8.83 -9.15 -8.11
CA GLY A 10 10.23 -9.16 -8.49
C GLY A 10 10.69 -10.55 -8.93
N SER A 11 11.90 -10.61 -9.48
CA SER A 11 12.47 -11.82 -10.06
C SER A 11 12.73 -12.93 -9.02
N GLY A 12 12.85 -12.57 -7.75
CA GLY A 12 13.13 -13.48 -6.63
C GLY A 12 11.92 -13.85 -5.78
N GLY A 13 10.70 -13.50 -6.20
CA GLY A 13 9.48 -13.64 -5.39
C GLY A 13 9.28 -12.52 -4.36
N GLU A 14 10.19 -11.54 -4.31
CA GLU A 14 9.96 -10.32 -3.55
C GLU A 14 8.89 -9.46 -4.21
N TRP A 15 8.06 -8.79 -3.41
CA TRP A 15 7.05 -7.86 -3.90
C TRP A 15 7.52 -6.43 -3.74
N PHE A 16 7.30 -5.65 -4.78
CA PHE A 16 7.54 -4.23 -4.84
C PHE A 16 6.19 -3.51 -4.88
N ALA A 17 6.03 -2.46 -4.08
CA ALA A 17 4.85 -1.62 -4.13
C ALA A 17 5.24 -0.14 -4.09
N LYS A 18 4.56 0.69 -4.89
CA LYS A 18 4.71 2.15 -4.85
C LYS A 18 3.37 2.85 -5.06
N VAL A 19 3.23 4.09 -4.59
CA VAL A 19 2.08 4.93 -4.96
C VAL A 19 2.40 5.76 -6.20
N SER A 20 1.54 5.71 -7.23
CA SER A 20 1.75 6.45 -8.48
C SER A 20 1.78 7.96 -8.28
N GLU A 21 0.93 8.46 -7.39
CA GLU A 21 0.78 9.89 -7.07
C GLU A 21 1.86 10.38 -6.09
N LEU A 22 2.49 9.46 -5.35
CA LEU A 22 3.51 9.75 -4.34
C LEU A 22 4.76 8.88 -4.60
N PRO A 23 5.61 9.24 -5.57
CA PRO A 23 6.73 8.40 -6.01
C PRO A 23 7.81 8.16 -4.94
N GLU A 24 7.83 8.97 -3.88
CA GLU A 24 8.71 8.76 -2.71
C GLU A 24 8.26 7.59 -1.83
N THR A 25 7.04 7.11 -2.03
CA THR A 25 6.48 5.99 -1.27
C THR A 25 6.77 4.68 -1.99
N VAL A 26 7.89 4.06 -1.63
CA VAL A 26 8.34 2.79 -2.19
C VAL A 26 8.59 1.82 -1.05
N SER A 27 8.06 0.60 -1.15
CA SER A 27 8.33 -0.45 -0.19
C SER A 27 8.51 -1.81 -0.86
N TYR A 28 9.09 -2.74 -0.09
CA TYR A 28 9.30 -4.12 -0.49
C TYR A 28 8.69 -5.04 0.57
N GLY A 29 8.14 -6.18 0.15
CA GLY A 29 7.59 -7.18 1.04
C GLY A 29 7.86 -8.59 0.52
N GLU A 30 7.83 -9.58 1.41
CA GLU A 30 7.94 -11.00 1.04
C GLU A 30 6.64 -11.54 0.43
N SER A 31 5.57 -10.73 0.44
CA SER A 31 4.26 -11.06 -0.10
C SER A 31 3.58 -9.79 -0.64
N PRO A 32 2.56 -9.90 -1.52
CA PRO A 32 1.85 -8.73 -2.04
C PRO A 32 1.21 -7.92 -0.91
N LEU A 33 0.68 -8.61 0.11
CA LEU A 33 0.06 -7.99 1.27
C LEU A 33 1.08 -7.21 2.12
N ALA A 34 2.26 -7.78 2.34
CA ALA A 34 3.32 -7.13 3.09
C ALA A 34 3.81 -5.85 2.40
N ALA A 35 3.97 -5.89 1.07
CA ALA A 35 4.34 -4.72 0.28
C ALA A 35 3.20 -3.67 0.26
N LEU A 36 1.94 -4.11 0.12
CA LEU A 36 0.77 -3.23 0.16
C LEU A 36 0.68 -2.47 1.48
N ALA A 37 0.72 -3.19 2.61
CA ALA A 37 0.56 -2.61 3.94
C ALA A 37 1.68 -1.59 4.26
N GLN A 38 2.93 -1.92 3.92
CA GLN A 38 4.06 -1.01 4.10
C GLN A 38 3.91 0.26 3.25
N THR A 39 3.51 0.13 1.97
CA THR A 39 3.29 1.28 1.09
C THR A 39 2.13 2.14 1.55
N GLN A 40 1.03 1.56 2.04
CA GLN A 40 -0.09 2.32 2.63
C GLN A 40 0.35 3.12 3.86
N ALA A 41 1.13 2.51 4.76
CA ALA A 41 1.64 3.20 5.95
C ALA A 41 2.53 4.40 5.58
N LEU A 42 3.42 4.21 4.59
CA LEU A 42 4.30 5.27 4.11
C LEU A 42 3.52 6.40 3.43
N ALA A 43 2.50 6.06 2.64
CA ALA A 43 1.60 7.03 2.03
C ALA A 43 0.80 7.83 3.06
N LEU A 44 0.27 7.17 4.10
CA LEU A 44 -0.41 7.86 5.20
C LEU A 44 0.54 8.79 5.97
N HIS A 45 1.79 8.38 6.19
CA HIS A 45 2.79 9.24 6.82
C HIS A 45 3.04 10.51 5.99
N PHE A 46 3.17 10.35 4.67
CA PHE A 46 3.35 11.48 3.77
C PHE A 46 2.13 12.42 3.77
N VAL A 47 0.90 11.86 3.73
CA VAL A 47 -0.34 12.63 3.81
C VAL A 47 -0.48 13.36 5.14
N ALA A 48 -0.14 12.71 6.26
CA ALA A 48 -0.13 13.36 7.57
C ALA A 48 0.82 14.56 7.59
N GLY A 49 1.98 14.44 6.96
CA GLY A 49 2.92 15.54 6.77
C GLY A 49 2.35 16.70 5.95
N MET A 50 1.66 16.41 4.84
CA MET A 50 1.00 17.41 4.01
C MET A 50 -0.11 18.15 4.77
N VAL A 51 -0.94 17.43 5.54
CA VAL A 51 -1.98 18.04 6.40
C VAL A 51 -1.34 18.95 7.46
N ALA A 52 -0.27 18.49 8.12
CA ALA A 52 0.44 19.28 9.14
C ALA A 52 1.05 20.57 8.58
N ARG A 53 1.48 20.58 7.31
CA ARG A 53 2.00 21.77 6.61
C ARG A 53 0.91 22.67 6.02
N GLY A 54 -0.36 22.26 6.10
CA GLY A 54 -1.48 23.00 5.49
C GLY A 54 -1.58 22.86 3.97
N GLU A 55 -0.92 21.86 3.39
CA GLU A 55 -0.97 21.55 1.95
C GLU A 55 -2.26 20.79 1.58
N LEU A 56 -2.86 20.12 2.56
CA LEU A 56 -4.14 19.42 2.44
C LEU A 56 -5.09 19.82 3.58
N PRO A 57 -6.41 19.88 3.31
CA PRO A 57 -7.40 20.15 4.34
C PRO A 57 -7.53 18.96 5.32
N PRO A 58 -7.89 19.19 6.59
CA PRO A 58 -8.04 18.12 7.58
C PRO A 58 -9.18 17.14 7.26
N GLU A 59 -10.19 17.58 6.52
CA GLU A 59 -11.29 16.73 6.01
C GLU A 59 -10.91 15.90 4.76
N GLN A 60 -9.64 15.91 4.35
CA GLN A 60 -9.19 15.18 3.17
C GLN A 60 -9.46 13.68 3.30
N GLN A 61 -10.32 13.17 2.42
CA GLN A 61 -10.53 11.73 2.28
C GLN A 61 -9.37 11.09 1.52
N ILE A 62 -8.96 9.90 1.94
CA ILE A 62 -7.87 9.13 1.34
C ILE A 62 -8.43 7.76 0.97
N SER A 63 -8.26 7.35 -0.28
CA SER A 63 -8.62 6.01 -0.77
C SER A 63 -7.39 5.35 -1.39
N PHE A 64 -7.26 4.04 -1.23
CA PHE A 64 -6.17 3.24 -1.80
C PHE A 64 -6.70 2.26 -2.82
N ASN A 65 -6.16 2.30 -4.03
CA ASN A 65 -6.55 1.46 -5.16
C ASN A 65 -5.36 0.60 -5.59
N PRO A 66 -5.26 -0.67 -5.12
CA PRO A 66 -4.17 -1.55 -5.53
C PRO A 66 -4.31 -1.99 -6.99
N LEU A 67 -3.22 -1.91 -7.72
CA LEU A 67 -3.07 -2.30 -9.12
C LEU A 67 -1.93 -3.32 -9.26
N TYR A 68 -2.27 -4.56 -9.56
CA TYR A 68 -1.30 -5.63 -9.79
C TYR A 68 -0.80 -5.58 -11.25
N LEU A 69 0.47 -5.21 -11.45
CA LEU A 69 1.01 -4.96 -12.79
C LEU A 69 1.44 -6.23 -13.54
N ASN A 70 1.81 -7.29 -12.81
CA ASN A 70 2.35 -8.52 -13.38
C ASN A 70 1.55 -9.78 -13.02
N HIS A 71 0.51 -9.64 -12.20
CA HIS A 71 -0.32 -10.75 -11.74
C HIS A 71 -1.76 -10.45 -12.14
N SER A 72 -2.38 -11.31 -12.95
CA SER A 72 -3.85 -11.35 -12.98
C SER A 72 -4.25 -11.81 -11.58
N PRO A 73 -5.09 -11.08 -10.83
CA PRO A 73 -5.50 -11.54 -9.50
C PRO A 73 -6.15 -12.91 -9.68
N ASP A 74 -5.49 -13.96 -9.21
CA ASP A 74 -6.13 -15.27 -9.10
C ASP A 74 -7.24 -15.08 -8.06
N PRO A 75 -8.51 -15.41 -8.36
CA PRO A 75 -9.58 -15.38 -7.36
C PRO A 75 -9.30 -16.27 -6.12
N GLN A 76 -8.25 -17.10 -6.14
CA GLN A 76 -7.73 -17.86 -5.00
C GLN A 76 -6.69 -17.11 -4.14
N ASP A 77 -6.30 -15.87 -4.46
CA ASP A 77 -5.59 -15.02 -3.51
C ASP A 77 -6.61 -14.56 -2.45
N HIS A 78 -6.92 -15.48 -1.52
CA HIS A 78 -7.99 -15.40 -0.54
C HIS A 78 -7.73 -14.25 0.44
N PHE A 79 -8.17 -13.05 0.07
CA PHE A 79 -8.37 -11.91 0.98
C PHE A 79 -9.41 -12.22 2.10
N THR A 80 -10.04 -13.40 2.08
CA THR A 80 -11.18 -13.75 2.95
C THR A 80 -10.79 -14.62 4.16
N ASP A 81 -9.54 -15.09 4.28
CA ASP A 81 -9.16 -16.07 5.31
C ASP A 81 -8.17 -15.58 6.39
N MET A 82 -7.77 -14.30 6.35
CA MET A 82 -7.02 -13.71 7.47
C MET A 82 -7.99 -13.18 8.54
N LEU A 83 -8.00 -13.87 9.68
CA LEU A 83 -8.68 -13.40 10.88
C LEU A 83 -8.04 -12.10 11.35
N PRO A 84 -8.79 -11.20 12.03
CA PRO A 84 -8.31 -9.89 12.50
C PRO A 84 -7.17 -9.94 13.55
N GLY A 85 -6.49 -11.08 13.73
CA GLY A 85 -5.34 -11.28 14.62
C GLY A 85 -3.98 -11.44 13.92
N ASP A 86 -3.93 -11.56 12.58
CA ASP A 86 -2.66 -11.83 11.87
C ASP A 86 -1.85 -10.56 11.55
N VAL A 87 -2.39 -9.38 11.88
CA VAL A 87 -1.68 -8.11 11.74
C VAL A 87 -0.85 -7.86 13.01
N HIS A 88 0.40 -8.34 13.03
CA HIS A 88 1.35 -7.91 14.06
C HIS A 88 1.78 -6.46 13.78
N PHE A 89 1.12 -5.52 14.45
CA PHE A 89 1.64 -4.16 14.64
C PHE A 89 2.85 -4.25 15.56
N ILE A 90 4.06 -4.18 14.99
CA ILE A 90 5.28 -3.96 15.76
C ILE A 90 5.27 -2.50 16.18
N GLY A 91 4.84 -2.24 17.42
CA GLY A 91 5.00 -0.97 18.11
C GLY A 91 6.36 -0.84 18.79
#